data_AF-A0A355VX40-F1
#
_entry.id   AF-A0A355VX40-F1
#
_cell.length_a   1.000
_cell.length_b   1.000
_cell.length_c   1.000
_cell.angle_alpha   90.00
_cell.angle_beta   90.00
_cell.angle_gamma   90.00
#
_symmetry.space_group_name_H-M   'P 1'
#
loop_
_entity.id
_entity.type
_entity.pdbx_description
1 polymer ?
#
loop_
_entity_poly.entity_id
_entity_poly.type
_entity_poly.pdbx_seq_one_letter_code
_entity_poly.pdbx_strand_id
1 'polypeptide(L)'
;MTERKKITLKTSLSAEKLAELDKMKNPQKSVERKPFVRPERRPSTHKPPITELGRTVKWLYKTYPDLFFKERSKPLKRHVEKDIIEAFGDKPPVTKRMLKKALSHYVYSYPYMNGVLASKGRYDLKGQLVEELTDEHKTFAIDWLRERESEKEKADKKD
;
A
#
# COMPACT_ATOMS: atom_id res chain seq x y z
N MET A 1 33.74 -55.21 31.13
CA MET A 1 33.59 -55.64 29.72
C MET A 1 32.27 -56.39 29.60
N THR A 2 31.29 -55.82 28.89
CA THR A 2 30.08 -56.54 28.47
C THR A 2 29.57 -55.88 27.20
N GLU A 3 29.81 -56.56 26.08
CA GLU A 3 29.53 -56.14 24.72
C GLU A 3 28.02 -55.97 24.47
N ARG A 4 27.62 -54.89 23.80
CA ARG A 4 26.27 -54.72 23.26
C ARG A 4 26.25 -55.22 21.81
N LYS A 5 25.57 -56.35 21.58
CA LYS A 5 25.29 -56.91 20.25
C LYS A 5 24.49 -55.92 19.39
N LYS A 6 25.01 -55.57 18.21
CA LYS A 6 24.27 -54.80 17.20
C LYS A 6 23.31 -55.74 16.46
N ILE A 7 22.01 -55.48 16.53
CA ILE A 7 20.97 -56.18 15.77
C ILE A 7 20.83 -55.44 14.43
N THR A 8 21.22 -56.09 13.34
CA THR A 8 21.02 -55.59 11.97
C THR A 8 19.67 -56.05 11.46
N LEU A 9 18.73 -55.15 11.22
CA LEU A 9 17.50 -55.44 10.45
C LEU A 9 17.73 -55.03 9.00
N LYS A 10 18.00 -56.02 8.15
CA LYS A 10 17.92 -55.89 6.69
C LYS A 10 16.45 -56.09 6.30
N THR A 11 15.76 -55.02 5.96
CA THR A 11 14.49 -55.12 5.22
C THR A 11 14.38 -53.93 4.29
N SER A 12 14.92 -54.09 3.08
CA SER A 12 14.67 -53.17 1.97
C SER A 12 13.19 -53.27 1.60
N LEU A 13 12.46 -52.16 1.63
CA LEU A 13 11.14 -52.09 1.00
C LEU A 13 11.28 -52.54 -0.47
N SER A 14 10.55 -53.58 -0.85
CA SER A 14 10.47 -54.05 -2.24
C SER A 14 9.95 -52.92 -3.13
N ALA A 15 10.62 -52.71 -4.27
CA ALA A 15 10.31 -51.71 -5.29
C ALA A 15 8.86 -51.78 -5.81
N GLU A 16 8.17 -52.91 -5.59
CA GLU A 16 6.77 -53.11 -5.96
C GLU A 16 5.81 -52.21 -5.19
N LYS A 17 6.14 -51.87 -3.93
CA LYS A 17 5.28 -51.01 -3.08
C LYS A 17 5.36 -49.53 -3.46
N LEU A 18 6.41 -49.11 -4.19
CA LEU A 18 6.54 -47.77 -4.74
C LEU A 18 5.76 -47.60 -6.06
N ALA A 19 5.59 -48.67 -6.84
CA ALA A 19 4.82 -48.64 -8.10
C ALA A 19 3.30 -48.58 -7.88
N GLU A 20 2.82 -49.03 -6.71
CA GLU A 20 1.39 -49.02 -6.37
C GLU A 20 0.86 -47.62 -6.03
N LEU A 21 1.74 -46.72 -5.54
CA LEU A 21 1.40 -45.33 -5.23
C LEU A 21 1.31 -44.42 -6.46
N ASP A 22 1.99 -44.76 -7.56
CA ASP A 22 1.98 -43.94 -8.78
C ASP A 22 0.68 -44.12 -9.59
N LYS A 23 -0.04 -45.23 -9.37
CA LYS A 23 -1.32 -45.53 -10.03
C LYS A 23 -2.53 -44.79 -9.44
N MET A 24 -2.37 -44.10 -8.30
CA MET A 24 -3.44 -43.29 -7.68
C MET A 24 -3.39 -41.79 -8.04
N LYS A 25 -2.53 -41.38 -8.98
CA LYS A 25 -2.49 -39.98 -9.44
C LYS A 25 -3.59 -39.69 -10.46
N ASN A 26 -4.76 -39.38 -9.90
CA ASN A 26 -5.97 -38.75 -10.43
C ASN A 26 -5.83 -38.11 -11.85
N PRO A 27 -6.66 -38.52 -12.84
CA PRO A 27 -6.59 -38.00 -14.20
C PRO A 27 -6.95 -36.52 -14.27
N GLN A 28 -5.99 -35.71 -14.73
CA GLN A 28 -6.21 -34.31 -15.07
C GLN A 28 -7.18 -34.22 -16.25
N LYS A 29 -8.40 -33.75 -15.99
CA LYS A 29 -9.33 -33.29 -17.01
C LYS A 29 -8.71 -32.03 -17.64
N SER A 30 -8.15 -32.17 -18.84
CA SER A 30 -7.63 -31.07 -19.66
C SER A 30 -8.79 -30.17 -20.11
N VAL A 31 -9.07 -29.12 -19.34
CA VAL A 31 -9.89 -28.00 -19.83
C VAL A 31 -8.95 -27.07 -20.58
N GLU A 32 -9.01 -27.12 -21.91
CA GLU A 32 -8.28 -26.24 -22.81
C GLU A 32 -8.64 -24.77 -22.49
N ARG A 33 -7.70 -24.04 -21.86
CA ARG A 33 -7.89 -22.64 -21.51
C ARG A 33 -7.57 -21.80 -22.74
N LYS A 34 -8.57 -21.10 -23.29
CA LYS A 34 -8.35 -20.10 -24.36
C LYS A 34 -7.29 -19.08 -23.91
N PRO A 35 -6.37 -18.66 -24.79
CA PRO A 35 -5.38 -17.66 -24.44
C PRO A 35 -6.07 -16.33 -24.09
N PHE A 36 -5.73 -15.78 -22.93
CA PHE A 36 -6.19 -14.47 -22.51
C PHE A 36 -5.51 -13.40 -23.37
N VAL A 37 -6.23 -12.87 -24.36
CA VAL A 37 -5.78 -11.70 -25.13
C VAL A 37 -6.03 -10.45 -24.28
N ARG A 38 -4.96 -9.76 -23.87
CA ARG A 38 -5.07 -8.48 -23.17
C ARG A 38 -5.69 -7.47 -24.15
N PRO A 39 -6.90 -6.95 -23.90
CA PRO A 39 -7.51 -5.99 -24.81
C PRO A 39 -6.65 -4.74 -24.92
N GLU A 40 -6.47 -4.22 -26.13
CA GLU A 40 -5.75 -2.98 -26.38
C GLU A 40 -6.37 -1.82 -25.59
N ARG A 41 -5.51 -1.04 -24.94
CA ARG A 41 -5.91 0.12 -24.13
C ARG A 41 -6.37 1.23 -25.06
N ARG A 42 -7.67 1.37 -25.26
CA ARG A 42 -8.25 2.54 -25.93
C ARG A 42 -7.99 3.79 -25.08
N PRO A 43 -7.51 4.91 -25.65
CA PRO A 43 -7.37 6.16 -24.90
C PRO A 43 -8.76 6.63 -24.43
N SER A 44 -8.93 6.75 -23.11
CA SER A 44 -10.19 7.18 -22.51
C SER A 44 -10.40 8.67 -22.77
N THR A 45 -11.28 9.01 -23.72
CA THR A 45 -11.70 10.38 -24.02
C THR A 45 -12.71 10.95 -23.01
N HIS A 46 -13.15 10.14 -22.04
CA HIS A 46 -14.00 10.61 -20.94
C HIS A 46 -13.15 11.19 -19.80
N LYS A 47 -13.40 12.45 -19.43
CA LYS A 47 -12.98 12.97 -18.13
C LYS A 47 -13.52 12.01 -17.07
N PRO A 48 -12.67 11.41 -16.22
CA PRO A 48 -13.16 10.48 -15.21
C PRO A 48 -14.20 11.22 -14.36
N PRO A 49 -15.35 10.58 -14.04
CA PRO A 49 -16.34 11.20 -13.17
C PRO A 49 -15.64 11.67 -11.90
N ILE A 50 -15.95 12.89 -11.43
CA ILE A 50 -15.38 13.40 -10.18
C ILE A 50 -15.73 12.40 -9.09
N THR A 51 -14.75 11.58 -8.73
CA THR A 51 -14.93 10.54 -7.72
C THR A 51 -15.24 11.20 -6.39
N GLU A 52 -16.01 10.52 -5.54
CA GLU A 52 -16.29 10.99 -4.18
C GLU A 52 -15.00 11.34 -3.40
N LEU A 53 -13.90 10.65 -3.74
CA LEU A 53 -12.56 10.95 -3.26
C LEU A 53 -12.10 12.36 -3.66
N GLY A 54 -12.21 12.72 -4.94
CA GLY A 54 -11.85 14.06 -5.42
C GLY A 54 -12.68 15.16 -4.77
N ARG A 55 -13.97 14.90 -4.50
CA ARG A 55 -14.83 15.84 -3.74
C ARG A 55 -14.34 16.01 -2.30
N THR A 56 -14.01 14.90 -1.64
CA THR A 56 -13.49 14.89 -0.25
C THR A 56 -12.15 15.64 -0.15
N VAL A 57 -11.23 15.40 -1.08
CA VAL A 57 -9.93 16.09 -1.13
C VAL A 57 -10.11 17.58 -1.36
N LYS A 58 -10.96 17.98 -2.31
CA LYS A 58 -11.27 19.39 -2.56
C LYS A 58 -11.90 20.07 -1.36
N TRP A 59 -12.74 19.35 -0.62
CA TRP A 59 -13.34 19.83 0.61
C TRP A 59 -12.28 20.02 1.71
N LEU A 60 -11.38 19.06 1.93
CA LEU A 60 -10.28 19.19 2.90
C LEU A 60 -9.42 20.44 2.65
N TYR A 61 -9.04 20.69 1.39
CA TYR A 61 -8.27 21.89 1.02
C TYR A 61 -9.01 23.20 1.29
N LYS A 62 -10.34 23.21 1.20
CA LYS A 62 -11.16 24.40 1.46
C LYS A 62 -11.36 24.63 2.95
N THR A 63 -11.55 23.56 3.72
CA THR A 63 -11.89 23.66 5.15
C THR A 63 -10.66 23.90 6.01
N TYR A 64 -9.50 23.34 5.63
CA TYR A 64 -8.27 23.41 6.43
C TYR A 64 -7.08 23.86 5.57
N PRO A 65 -7.08 25.10 5.07
CA PRO A 65 -6.04 25.60 4.17
C PRO A 65 -4.65 25.68 4.82
N ASP A 66 -4.59 25.87 6.14
CA ASP A 66 -3.32 26.00 6.87
C ASP A 66 -2.57 24.66 7.01
N LEU A 67 -3.30 23.55 6.93
CA LEU A 67 -2.78 22.19 7.07
C LEU A 67 -2.69 21.47 5.72
N PHE A 68 -3.75 21.54 4.92
CA PHE A 68 -3.81 20.92 3.60
C PHE A 68 -3.52 21.97 2.54
N PHE A 69 -2.35 21.84 1.92
CA PHE A 69 -1.99 22.64 0.76
C PHE A 69 -1.41 21.74 -0.32
N LYS A 70 -1.75 22.01 -1.60
CA LYS A 70 -1.41 21.12 -2.71
C LYS A 70 0.09 21.11 -3.02
N GLU A 71 0.76 22.25 -2.84
CA GLU A 71 2.19 22.41 -3.20
C GLU A 71 3.13 22.24 -2.01
N ARG A 72 2.68 22.63 -0.80
CA ARG A 72 3.46 22.60 0.44
C ARG A 72 2.69 21.86 1.51
N SER A 73 2.65 20.55 1.35
CA SER A 73 1.96 19.68 2.30
C SER A 73 2.70 19.64 3.62
N LYS A 74 2.01 19.91 4.72
CA LYS A 74 2.60 19.81 6.06
C LYS A 74 2.40 18.39 6.63
N PRO A 75 3.36 17.85 7.41
CA PRO A 75 3.17 16.57 8.08
C PRO A 75 2.00 16.61 9.05
N LEU A 76 1.12 15.61 8.95
CA LEU A 76 -0.11 15.57 9.74
C LEU A 76 0.14 15.00 11.14
N LYS A 77 -0.56 15.55 12.14
CA LYS A 77 -0.68 14.96 13.48
C LYS A 77 -1.20 13.53 13.39
N ARG A 78 -0.72 12.66 14.28
CA ARG A 78 -1.24 11.29 14.39
C ARG A 78 -2.73 11.32 14.75
N HIS A 79 -3.52 10.49 14.06
CA HIS A 79 -4.98 10.44 14.22
C HIS A 79 -5.72 11.75 13.92
N VAL A 80 -5.19 12.59 13.02
CA VAL A 80 -5.89 13.80 12.56
C VAL A 80 -7.29 13.50 12.04
N GLU A 81 -7.56 12.29 11.53
CA GLU A 81 -8.91 11.90 11.13
C GLU A 81 -9.93 11.95 12.28
N LYS A 82 -9.52 11.67 13.52
CA LYS A 82 -10.40 11.72 14.69
C LYS A 82 -10.75 13.16 15.03
N ASP A 83 -9.74 14.03 15.08
CA ASP A 83 -9.92 15.46 15.32
C ASP A 83 -10.88 16.08 14.27
N ILE A 84 -10.73 15.67 13.00
CA ILE A 84 -11.64 16.08 11.92
C ILE A 84 -13.06 15.58 12.21
N ILE A 85 -13.24 14.30 12.53
CA ILE A 85 -14.57 13.73 12.80
C ILE A 85 -15.24 14.40 14.01
N GLU A 86 -14.48 14.67 15.07
CA GLU A 86 -14.96 15.33 16.28
C GLU A 86 -15.41 16.77 16.00
N ALA A 87 -14.70 17.49 15.13
CA ALA A 87 -15.06 18.84 14.71
C ALA A 87 -16.42 18.93 13.97
N PHE A 88 -16.91 17.84 13.36
CA PHE A 88 -18.19 17.83 12.62
C PHE A 88 -19.38 17.22 13.37
N GLY A 89 -19.15 16.51 14.48
CA GLY A 89 -20.21 15.86 15.24
C GLY A 89 -21.11 14.97 14.37
N ASP A 90 -22.42 15.23 14.38
CA ASP A 90 -23.45 14.35 13.82
C ASP A 90 -23.70 14.47 12.31
N LYS A 91 -23.26 15.55 11.65
CA LYS A 91 -23.48 15.75 10.20
C LYS A 91 -22.18 15.97 9.43
N PRO A 92 -21.36 14.92 9.24
CA PRO A 92 -20.13 15.04 8.50
C PRO A 92 -20.42 15.24 6.99
N PRO A 93 -19.78 16.21 6.33
CA PRO A 93 -19.92 16.40 4.88
C PRO A 93 -19.29 15.28 4.05
N VAL A 94 -18.48 14.42 4.69
CA VAL A 94 -17.74 13.33 4.06
C VAL A 94 -17.85 12.06 4.91
N THR A 95 -18.00 10.90 4.26
CA THR A 95 -18.05 9.61 4.95
C THR A 95 -16.68 9.26 5.54
N LYS A 96 -16.63 8.69 6.75
CA LYS A 96 -15.38 8.27 7.45
C LYS A 96 -14.45 7.43 6.56
N ARG A 97 -15.02 6.51 5.77
CA ARG A 97 -14.28 5.68 4.81
C ARG A 97 -13.58 6.53 3.74
N MET A 98 -14.27 7.54 3.21
CA MET A 98 -13.72 8.40 2.16
C MET A 98 -12.69 9.38 2.72
N LEU A 99 -12.90 9.89 3.94
CA LEU A 99 -11.93 10.69 4.67
C LEU A 99 -10.60 9.93 4.81
N LYS A 100 -10.63 8.68 5.30
CA LYS A 100 -9.43 7.84 5.41
C LYS A 100 -8.71 7.67 4.07
N LYS A 101 -9.46 7.37 3.00
CA LYS A 101 -8.89 7.25 1.65
C LYS A 101 -8.24 8.55 1.16
N ALA A 102 -8.89 9.70 1.41
CA ALA A 102 -8.36 11.01 1.05
C ALA A 102 -7.05 11.32 1.79
N LEU A 103 -6.99 11.03 3.08
CA LEU A 103 -5.79 11.21 3.90
C LEU A 103 -4.66 10.28 3.46
N SER A 104 -4.95 8.99 3.19
CA SER A 104 -3.94 8.08 2.65
C SER A 104 -3.38 8.58 1.31
N HIS A 105 -4.25 9.04 0.40
CA HIS A 105 -3.81 9.63 -0.86
C HIS A 105 -2.93 10.88 -0.65
N TYR A 106 -3.26 11.70 0.35
CA TYR A 106 -2.49 12.90 0.68
C TYR A 106 -1.10 12.58 1.22
N VAL A 107 -1.01 11.62 2.16
CA VAL A 107 0.25 11.20 2.78
C VAL A 107 1.18 10.55 1.77
N TYR A 108 0.69 9.73 0.84
CA TYR A 108 1.53 9.12 -0.20
C TYR A 108 1.73 10.02 -1.44
N SER A 109 1.93 11.31 -1.22
CA SER A 109 2.20 12.27 -2.29
C SER A 109 3.62 12.84 -2.19
N TYR A 110 4.22 13.13 -3.34
CA TYR A 110 5.50 13.83 -3.43
C TYR A 110 5.59 15.11 -2.57
N PRO A 111 4.64 16.07 -2.65
CA PRO A 111 4.72 17.28 -1.84
C PRO A 111 4.64 16.99 -0.35
N TYR A 112 3.95 15.91 0.06
CA TYR A 112 3.92 15.48 1.45
C TYR A 112 5.27 14.95 1.92
N MET A 113 5.90 14.04 1.17
CA MET A 113 7.23 13.54 1.53
C MET A 113 8.27 14.67 1.59
N ASN A 114 8.24 15.60 0.65
CA ASN A 114 9.08 16.80 0.71
C ASN A 114 8.79 17.67 1.95
N GLY A 115 7.53 17.80 2.33
CA GLY A 115 7.12 18.51 3.54
C GLY A 115 7.58 17.83 4.83
N VAL A 116 7.65 16.49 4.85
CA VAL A 116 8.23 15.72 5.96
C VAL A 116 9.71 16.04 6.13
N LEU A 117 10.47 16.17 5.04
CA LEU A 117 11.90 16.52 5.10
C LEU A 117 12.16 17.97 5.54
N ALA A 118 11.28 18.90 5.13
CA ALA A 118 11.43 20.33 5.44
C ALA A 118 10.88 20.72 6.83
N SER A 119 10.04 19.88 7.44
CA SER A 119 9.37 20.20 8.70
C SER A 119 10.15 19.75 9.93
N LYS A 120 10.01 20.51 11.02
CA LYS A 120 10.52 20.17 12.35
C LYS A 120 9.60 19.20 13.10
N GLY A 121 8.32 19.13 12.75
CA GLY A 121 7.34 18.28 13.42
C GLY A 121 6.03 18.13 12.66
N ARG A 122 5.01 17.62 13.34
CA ARG A 122 3.66 17.38 12.85
C ARG A 122 2.71 18.48 13.30
N TYR A 123 1.78 18.82 12.43
CA TYR A 123 0.84 19.91 12.63
C TYR A 123 -0.59 19.41 12.85
N ASP A 124 -1.33 20.12 13.70
CA ASP A 124 -2.77 19.90 13.91
C ASP A 124 -3.63 20.65 12.89
N LEU A 125 -4.96 20.58 13.08
CA LEU A 125 -5.95 21.26 12.24
C LEU A 125 -5.85 22.79 12.22
N LYS A 126 -5.24 23.38 13.24
CA LYS A 126 -5.00 24.82 13.35
C LYS A 126 -3.60 25.22 12.85
N GLY A 127 -2.82 24.26 12.33
CA GLY A 127 -1.46 24.49 11.88
C GLY A 127 -0.45 24.68 13.02
N GLN A 128 -0.77 24.24 14.23
CA GLN A 128 0.13 24.30 15.38
C GLN A 128 1.00 23.04 15.44
N LEU A 129 2.26 23.20 15.89
CA LEU A 129 3.19 22.11 16.09
C LEU A 129 2.76 21.32 17.35
N VAL A 130 2.39 20.05 17.18
CA VAL A 130 1.88 19.23 18.29
C VAL A 130 2.79 18.05 18.62
N GLU A 131 3.45 17.47 17.62
CA GLU A 131 4.24 16.26 17.80
C GLU A 131 5.56 16.39 17.05
N GLU A 132 6.65 15.89 17.64
CA GLU A 132 7.96 15.92 17.00
C GLU A 132 8.04 14.86 15.90
N LEU A 133 8.78 15.21 14.83
CA LEU A 133 9.02 14.28 13.73
C LEU A 133 10.36 13.59 13.98
N THR A 134 10.32 12.28 14.28
CA THR A 134 11.53 11.48 14.45
C THR A 134 12.29 11.32 13.12
N ASP A 135 13.60 11.12 13.21
CA ASP A 135 14.45 10.99 12.02
C ASP A 135 14.13 9.77 11.16
N GLU A 136 13.58 8.70 11.75
CA GLU A 136 13.06 7.52 11.03
C GLU A 136 11.99 7.89 9.99
N HIS A 137 11.16 8.90 10.27
CA HIS A 137 10.17 9.34 9.29
C HIS A 137 10.81 10.09 8.12
N LYS A 138 11.92 10.79 8.36
CA LYS A 138 12.67 11.49 7.32
C LYS A 138 13.41 10.48 6.45
N THR A 139 14.04 9.47 7.04
CA THR A 139 14.70 8.40 6.26
C THR A 139 13.70 7.67 5.37
N PHE A 140 12.54 7.31 5.91
CA PHE A 140 11.46 6.73 5.10
C PHE A 140 11.04 7.62 3.93
N ALA A 141 10.90 8.94 4.15
CA ALA A 141 10.52 9.88 3.11
C ALA A 141 11.60 9.98 2.01
N ILE A 142 12.88 9.97 2.36
CA ILE A 142 14.00 9.95 1.40
C ILE A 142 13.96 8.68 0.55
N ASP A 143 13.85 7.52 1.19
CA ASP A 143 13.82 6.23 0.50
C ASP A 143 12.63 6.13 -0.46
N TRP A 144 11.45 6.58 -0.02
CA TRP A 144 10.25 6.62 -0.85
C TRP A 144 10.43 7.53 -2.07
N LEU A 145 11.02 8.72 -1.90
CA LEU A 145 11.26 9.65 -3.00
C LEU A 145 12.24 9.06 -4.02
N ARG A 146 13.33 8.45 -3.55
CA ARG A 146 14.33 7.79 -4.39
C ARG A 146 13.75 6.64 -5.20
N GLU A 147 12.95 5.78 -4.56
CA GLU A 147 12.28 4.66 -5.24
C GLU A 147 11.38 5.19 -6.37
N ARG A 148 10.56 6.20 -6.06
CA ARG A 148 9.62 6.79 -7.02
C ARG A 148 10.30 7.54 -8.17
N GLU A 149 11.41 8.21 -7.92
CA GLU A 149 12.23 8.81 -8.98
C GLU A 149 12.81 7.74 -9.92
N SER A 150 13.31 6.63 -9.37
CA SER A 150 13.82 5.52 -10.18
C SER A 150 12.73 4.85 -11.03
N GLU A 151 11.49 4.78 -10.54
CA GLU A 151 10.35 4.26 -11.30
C GLU A 151 10.00 5.18 -12.49
N LYS A 152 10.06 6.50 -12.29
CA LYS A 152 9.82 7.48 -13.36
C LYS A 152 10.88 7.37 -14.45
N GLU A 153 12.15 7.33 -14.09
CA GLU A 153 13.25 7.20 -15.06
C GLU A 153 13.15 5.91 -15.89
N LYS A 154 12.70 4.80 -15.27
CA LYS A 154 12.45 3.53 -15.98
C LYS A 154 11.25 3.61 -16.92
N ALA A 155 10.22 4.40 -16.57
CA ALA A 155 9.07 4.62 -17.44
C ALA A 155 9.48 5.42 -18.68
N ASP A 156 10.25 6.50 -18.49
CA ASP A 156 10.70 7.38 -19.58
C ASP A 156 11.66 6.66 -20.56
N LYS A 157 12.41 5.64 -20.11
CA LYS A 157 13.30 4.83 -20.96
C LYS A 157 12.59 3.71 -21.74
N LYS A 158 11.31 3.47 -21.46
CA LYS A 158 10.54 2.35 -22.06
C LYS A 158 9.65 2.79 -23.23
N ASP A 159 9.47 4.10 -23.40
CA ASP A 159 8.79 4.71 -24.54
C ASP A 159 9.81 5.12 -25.63
#